data_AF-A0A096B0E0-F1
#
_entry.id   AF-A0A096B0E0-F1
#
_cell.length_a   1.000
_cell.length_b   1.000
_cell.length_c   1.000
_cell.angle_alpha   90.00
_cell.angle_beta   90.00
_cell.angle_gamma   90.00
#
_symmetry.space_group_name_H-M   'P 1'
#
loop_
_entity.id
_entity.type
_entity.pdbx_description
1 polymer ?
#
loop_
_entity_poly.entity_id
_entity_poly.type
_entity_poly.pdbx_seq_one_letter_code
_entity_poly.pdbx_strand_id
1 'polypeptide(L)'
;MTDNPRFPHKCRIIRHSDNGDPMTDEDEGIVIYEGECRGYDKLTTSIGGDVISSYRELSLPLTQWEWRKDTIPQEGDRIELDKGSYVEKGEVVDRMPGNLGTHLLWKYVRN
;
A
#
# COMPACT_ATOMS: atom_id res chain seq x y z
N MET A 1 21.64 21.97 -6.91
CA MET A 1 20.17 21.91 -7.00
C MET A 1 19.78 20.56 -6.44
N THR A 2 19.19 20.53 -5.26
CA THR A 2 18.78 19.26 -4.64
C THR A 2 17.40 18.94 -5.19
N ASP A 3 17.34 18.07 -6.21
CA ASP A 3 16.10 17.45 -6.65
C ASP A 3 15.58 16.65 -5.45
N ASN A 4 14.60 17.20 -4.74
CA ASN A 4 13.93 16.53 -3.64
C ASN A 4 12.55 16.08 -4.15
N PRO A 5 12.47 14.93 -4.84
CA PRO A 5 11.24 14.46 -5.42
C PRO A 5 10.16 14.34 -4.34
N ARG A 6 8.96 14.88 -4.61
CA ARG A 6 7.83 14.86 -3.67
C ARG A 6 7.40 13.44 -3.31
N PHE A 7 7.66 12.48 -4.20
CA PHE A 7 7.37 11.05 -4.07
C PHE A 7 8.65 10.26 -4.37
N PRO A 8 9.57 10.12 -3.39
CA PRO A 8 10.85 9.45 -3.60
C PRO A 8 10.74 7.91 -3.59
N HIS A 9 9.57 7.37 -3.25
CA HIS A 9 9.36 5.94 -3.08
C HIS A 9 8.55 5.39 -4.24
N LYS A 10 8.72 4.11 -4.52
CA LYS A 10 7.87 3.38 -5.45
C LYS A 10 6.95 2.49 -4.65
N CYS A 11 5.71 2.36 -5.07
CA CYS A 11 4.83 1.35 -4.49
C CYS A 11 4.03 0.64 -5.55
N ARG A 12 3.69 -0.57 -5.16
CA ARG A 12 2.91 -1.50 -5.93
C ARG A 12 1.77 -1.98 -5.05
N ILE A 13 0.55 -1.92 -5.57
CA ILE A 13 -0.63 -2.47 -4.93
C ILE A 13 -1.09 -3.65 -5.76
N ILE A 14 -1.19 -4.79 -5.10
CA ILE A 14 -1.44 -6.08 -5.68
C ILE A 14 -2.72 -6.61 -5.06
N ARG A 15 -3.73 -6.85 -5.89
CA ARG A 15 -4.96 -7.50 -5.48
C ARG A 15 -4.80 -9.00 -5.62
N HIS A 16 -4.97 -9.75 -4.53
CA HIS A 16 -5.08 -11.20 -4.64
C HIS A 16 -6.30 -11.55 -5.49
N SER A 17 -6.07 -12.19 -6.62
CA SER A 17 -7.15 -12.82 -7.38
C SER A 17 -7.32 -14.19 -6.77
N ASP A 18 -8.42 -14.40 -6.05
CA ASP A 18 -8.83 -15.71 -5.55
C ASP A 18 -9.26 -16.56 -6.75
N ASN A 19 -8.30 -16.98 -7.59
CA ASN A 19 -8.50 -18.18 -8.39
C ASN A 19 -8.48 -19.30 -7.37
N GLY A 20 -9.66 -19.81 -7.01
CA GLY A 20 -9.90 -20.77 -5.91
C GLY A 20 -9.22 -22.14 -6.04
N ASP A 21 -8.00 -22.19 -6.58
CA ASP A 21 -7.11 -23.32 -6.65
C ASP A 21 -6.05 -23.22 -5.53
N PRO A 22 -6.19 -24.00 -4.44
CA PRO A 22 -5.26 -24.01 -3.31
C PRO A 22 -3.89 -24.67 -3.61
N MET A 23 -3.59 -24.93 -4.90
CA MET A 23 -2.37 -25.60 -5.36
C MET A 23 -1.54 -24.75 -6.34
N THR A 24 -1.97 -23.52 -6.64
CA THR A 24 -1.19 -22.61 -7.49
C THR A 24 -0.26 -21.82 -6.58
N ASP A 25 1.01 -22.24 -6.51
CA ASP A 25 2.12 -21.53 -5.84
C ASP A 25 2.45 -20.16 -6.48
N GLU A 26 1.73 -19.79 -7.54
CA GLU A 26 1.80 -18.48 -8.16
C GLU A 26 0.77 -17.57 -7.51
N ASP A 27 1.22 -16.86 -6.47
CA ASP A 27 0.61 -15.68 -5.84
C ASP A 27 0.53 -14.52 -6.88
N GLU A 28 0.02 -14.80 -8.10
CA GLU A 28 -0.18 -13.86 -9.21
C GLU A 28 -1.37 -12.97 -8.88
N GLY A 29 -1.20 -12.13 -7.87
CA GLY A 29 -2.09 -11.03 -7.63
C GLY A 29 -2.00 -10.02 -8.79
N ILE A 30 -3.14 -9.40 -9.10
CA ILE A 30 -3.25 -8.40 -10.16
C ILE A 30 -2.67 -7.09 -9.63
N VAL A 31 -1.65 -6.56 -10.30
CA VAL A 31 -1.12 -5.24 -9.98
C VAL A 31 -2.14 -4.18 -10.41
N ILE A 32 -2.87 -3.63 -9.45
CA ILE A 32 -3.87 -2.58 -9.69
C ILE A 32 -3.25 -1.19 -9.76
N TYR A 33 -2.07 -1.03 -9.14
CA TYR A 33 -1.33 0.21 -9.14
C TYR A 33 0.17 -0.06 -9.03
N GLU A 34 0.96 0.58 -9.88
CA GLU A 34 2.41 0.62 -9.78
C GLU A 34 2.87 2.04 -10.15
N GLY A 35 3.57 2.69 -9.22
CA GLY A 35 3.97 4.07 -9.45
C GLY A 35 4.75 4.70 -8.31
N GLU A 36 4.91 6.01 -8.41
CA GLU A 36 5.56 6.83 -7.40
C GLU A 36 4.60 7.13 -6.24
N CYS A 37 5.14 7.13 -5.03
CA CYS A 37 4.37 7.43 -3.83
C CYS A 37 5.25 7.84 -2.67
N ARG A 38 4.59 8.13 -1.56
CA ARG A 38 5.21 8.56 -0.32
C ARG A 38 4.61 7.81 0.86
N GLY A 39 5.37 6.86 1.40
CA GLY A 39 5.05 6.23 2.66
C GLY A 39 5.39 7.12 3.85
N TYR A 40 4.53 7.08 4.85
CA TYR A 40 4.70 7.69 6.15
C TYR A 40 4.64 6.60 7.22
N ASP A 41 5.60 6.68 8.13
CA ASP A 41 5.77 5.71 9.20
C ASP A 41 4.92 6.11 10.41
N LYS A 42 3.71 5.56 10.52
CA LYS A 42 2.80 5.84 11.65
C LYS A 42 2.78 4.69 12.66
N LEU A 43 3.76 4.67 13.54
CA LEU A 43 3.83 3.67 14.61
C LEU A 43 2.72 3.94 15.65
N THR A 44 1.63 3.17 15.58
CA THR A 44 0.63 3.12 16.64
C THR A 44 0.86 1.84 17.46
N THR A 45 1.33 2.00 18.69
CA THR A 45 1.42 0.89 19.65
C THR A 45 0.07 0.69 20.32
N SER A 46 -0.65 -0.38 19.99
CA SER A 46 -1.83 -0.77 20.76
C SER A 46 -1.39 -1.36 22.10
N ILE A 47 -1.83 -0.75 23.22
CA ILE A 47 -1.51 -1.16 24.60
C ILE A 47 -2.22 -2.47 25.04
N GLY A 48 -2.98 -3.11 24.14
CA GLY A 48 -3.91 -4.21 24.44
C GLY A 48 -3.38 -5.64 24.39
N GLY A 49 -2.06 -5.86 24.28
CA GLY A 49 -1.44 -7.19 24.35
C GLY A 49 -0.62 -7.52 23.10
N ASP A 50 0.69 -7.74 23.31
CA ASP A 50 1.74 -8.37 22.48
C ASP A 50 1.76 -8.25 20.92
N VAL A 51 0.85 -7.53 20.28
CA VAL A 51 0.80 -7.34 18.84
C VAL A 51 1.13 -5.90 18.53
N ILE A 52 2.39 -5.67 18.15
CA ILE A 52 2.83 -4.39 17.59
C ILE A 52 2.24 -4.27 16.18
N SER A 53 1.01 -3.78 16.07
CA SER A 53 0.40 -3.46 14.77
C SER A 53 1.02 -2.19 14.21
N SER A 54 2.03 -2.35 13.35
CA SER A 54 2.67 -1.22 12.67
C SER A 54 1.78 -0.74 11.54
N TYR A 55 0.87 0.20 11.81
CA TYR A 55 0.15 0.88 10.75
C TYR A 55 1.09 1.84 10.00
N ARG A 56 0.77 2.12 8.75
CA ARG A 56 1.53 2.96 7.85
C ARG A 56 0.54 3.73 7.00
N GLU A 57 0.89 4.95 6.65
CA GLU A 57 0.09 5.76 5.73
C GLU A 57 0.86 5.85 4.41
N LEU A 58 0.17 5.72 3.29
CA LEU A 58 0.73 5.82 1.96
C LEU A 58 0.02 6.94 1.23
N SER A 59 0.74 7.94 0.76
CA SER A 59 0.19 8.99 -0.09
C SER A 59 0.59 8.74 -1.53
N LEU A 60 -0.43 8.66 -2.37
CA LEU A 60 -0.33 8.51 -3.81
C LEU A 60 -0.64 9.86 -4.46
N PRO A 61 0.09 10.26 -5.51
CA PRO A 61 -0.22 11.46 -6.28
C PRO A 61 -1.55 11.37 -7.03
N LEU A 62 -2.18 10.20 -7.09
CA LEU A 62 -3.46 10.01 -7.78
C LEU A 62 -4.61 10.58 -6.97
N THR A 63 -5.45 11.33 -7.66
CA THR A 63 -6.69 11.84 -7.12
C THR A 63 -7.82 10.82 -7.25
N GLN A 64 -8.89 11.01 -6.47
CA GLN A 64 -10.09 10.14 -6.51
C GLN A 64 -10.69 9.94 -7.92
N TRP A 65 -10.46 10.90 -8.82
CA TRP A 65 -10.98 10.92 -10.18
C TRP A 65 -10.14 10.12 -11.17
N GLU A 66 -8.87 9.89 -10.85
CA GLU A 66 -7.95 9.12 -11.70
C GLU A 66 -8.08 7.62 -11.46
N TRP A 67 -8.61 7.22 -10.30
CA TRP A 67 -8.91 5.82 -10.04
C TRP A 67 -10.06 5.32 -10.90
N ARG A 68 -9.83 4.19 -11.58
CA ARG A 68 -10.89 3.46 -12.29
C ARG A 68 -11.47 2.40 -11.36
N LYS A 69 -12.74 2.03 -11.53
CA LYS A 69 -13.42 1.04 -10.67
C LYS A 69 -12.57 -0.22 -10.41
N ASP A 70 -11.81 -0.66 -11.41
CA ASP A 70 -10.96 -1.85 -11.34
C ASP A 70 -9.59 -1.60 -10.69
N THR A 71 -9.08 -0.35 -10.69
CA THR A 71 -7.78 0.01 -10.12
C THR A 71 -7.85 0.60 -8.72
N ILE A 72 -9.04 0.88 -8.18
CA ILE A 72 -9.17 1.43 -6.83
C ILE A 72 -8.72 0.36 -5.81
N PRO A 73 -7.78 0.67 -4.90
CA PRO A 73 -7.39 -0.22 -3.82
C PRO A 73 -8.55 -0.49 -2.85
N GLN A 74 -8.62 -1.71 -2.36
CA GLN A 74 -9.63 -2.23 -1.43
C GLN A 74 -8.95 -2.78 -0.18
N GLU A 75 -9.71 -2.87 0.91
CA GLU A 75 -9.24 -3.51 2.14
C GLU A 75 -8.81 -4.96 1.85
N GLY A 76 -7.64 -5.35 2.35
CA GLY A 76 -7.03 -6.65 2.09
C GLY A 76 -6.12 -6.70 0.85
N ASP A 77 -6.09 -5.67 0.00
CA ASP A 77 -5.10 -5.62 -1.07
C ASP A 77 -3.67 -5.53 -0.50
N ARG A 78 -2.72 -6.22 -1.12
CA ARG A 78 -1.33 -6.25 -0.68
C ARG A 78 -0.60 -5.00 -1.18
N ILE A 79 0.12 -4.33 -0.28
CA ILE A 79 0.97 -3.18 -0.60
C ILE A 79 2.42 -3.60 -0.48
N GLU A 80 3.19 -3.25 -1.50
CA GLU A 80 4.65 -3.28 -1.49
C GLU A 80 5.16 -1.86 -1.68
N LEU A 81 5.88 -1.34 -0.69
CA LEU A 81 6.50 -0.02 -0.72
C LEU A 81 8.01 -0.18 -0.78
N ASP A 82 8.59 0.22 -1.90
CA ASP A 82 10.03 0.29 -2.11
C ASP A 82 10.53 1.69 -1.74
N LYS A 83 11.26 1.76 -0.61
CA LYS A 83 11.91 3.00 -0.14
C LYS A 83 13.34 3.16 -0.68
N GLY A 84 13.78 2.30 -1.60
CA GLY A 84 15.13 2.25 -2.17
C GLY A 84 16.14 1.52 -1.28
N SER A 85 16.09 1.74 0.04
CA SER A 85 16.96 1.02 1.00
C SER A 85 16.36 -0.29 1.50
N TYR A 86 15.03 -0.39 1.54
CA TYR A 86 14.30 -1.58 1.97
C TYR A 86 12.90 -1.57 1.34
N VAL A 87 12.33 -2.77 1.18
CA VAL A 87 10.97 -2.97 0.70
C VAL A 87 10.11 -3.36 1.89
N GLU A 88 9.09 -2.56 2.17
CA GLU A 88 8.06 -2.90 3.15
C GLU A 88 6.89 -3.57 2.45
N LYS A 89 6.32 -4.59 3.09
CA LYS A 89 5.13 -5.28 2.61
C LYS A 89 4.03 -5.21 3.66
N GLY A 90 2.79 -5.21 3.21
CA GLY A 90 1.66 -5.17 4.12
C GLY A 90 0.35 -5.23 3.37
N GLU A 91 -0.73 -4.87 4.06
CA GLU A 91 -2.09 -4.98 3.54
C GLU A 91 -2.85 -3.67 3.75
N VAL A 92 -3.63 -3.26 2.75
CA VAL A 92 -4.54 -2.11 2.84
C VAL A 92 -5.55 -2.38 3.95
N VAL A 93 -5.70 -1.42 4.84
CA VAL A 93 -6.70 -1.41 5.91
C VAL A 93 -7.82 -0.45 5.55
N ASP A 94 -7.47 0.74 5.08
CA ASP A 94 -8.47 1.75 4.74
C ASP A 94 -7.95 2.66 3.63
N ARG A 95 -8.87 3.30 2.92
CA ARG A 95 -8.56 4.26 1.86
C ARG A 95 -9.28 5.58 2.12
N MET A 96 -8.51 6.65 2.04
CA MET A 96 -8.94 8.03 2.18
C MET A 96 -8.62 8.77 0.88
N PRO A 97 -9.45 8.63 -0.16
CA PRO A 97 -9.29 9.37 -1.40
C PRO A 97 -9.56 10.86 -1.14
N GLY A 98 -8.59 11.70 -1.48
CA GLY A 98 -8.69 13.16 -1.35
C GLY A 98 -8.67 13.85 -2.71
N ASN A 99 -8.93 15.17 -2.68
CA ASN A 99 -8.92 16.02 -3.88
C ASN A 99 -7.51 16.33 -4.41
N LEU A 100 -6.47 16.17 -3.57
CA LEU A 100 -5.07 16.50 -3.90
C LEU A 100 -4.15 15.27 -3.92
N GLY A 101 -4.71 14.08 -3.75
CA GLY A 101 -3.98 12.83 -3.62
C GLY A 101 -4.78 11.82 -2.81
N THR A 102 -4.39 10.56 -2.91
CA THR A 102 -5.04 9.46 -2.21
C THR A 102 -4.17 9.01 -1.06
N HIS A 103 -4.74 9.00 0.14
CA HIS A 103 -4.09 8.45 1.32
C HIS A 103 -4.63 7.04 1.55
N LEU A 104 -3.75 6.06 1.69
CA LEU A 104 -4.10 4.71 2.08
C LEU A 104 -3.53 4.44 3.46
N LEU A 105 -4.34 3.89 4.34
CA LEU A 105 -3.89 3.31 5.58
C LEU A 105 -3.63 1.83 5.32
N TRP A 106 -2.46 1.36 5.72
CA TRP A 106 -2.08 -0.03 5.54
C TRP A 106 -1.36 -0.54 6.77
N LYS A 107 -1.52 -1.82 7.07
CA LYS A 107 -0.77 -2.47 8.16
C LYS A 107 0.47 -3.10 7.56
N TYR A 108 1.62 -2.75 8.10
CA TYR A 108 2.87 -3.40 7.78
C TYR A 108 2.84 -4.84 8.32
N VAL A 109 3.08 -5.80 7.43
CA VAL A 109 3.17 -7.22 7.76
C VAL A 109 4.65 -7.59 7.65
N ARG A 110 5.26 -7.88 8.80
CA ARG A 110 6.62 -8.40 8.82
C ARG A 110 6.56 -9.89 8.52
N ASN A 111 7.00 -10.28 7.33
CA ASN A 111 7.21 -11.68 6.98
C ASN A 111 8.48 -12.23 7.63
#